data_AF-A0A7Z9VFG6-F1
#
_entry.id   AF-A0A7Z9VFG6-F1
#
_cell.length_a   1.000
_cell.length_b   1.000
_cell.length_c   1.000
_cell.angle_alpha   90.00
_cell.angle_beta   90.00
_cell.angle_gamma   90.00
#
_symmetry.space_group_name_H-M   'P 1'
#
loop_
_entity.id
_entity.type
_entity.pdbx_description
1 polymer ?
#
loop_
_entity_poly.entity_id
_entity_poly.type
_entity_poly.pdbx_seq_one_letter_code
_entity_poly.pdbx_strand_id
1 'polypeptide(L)'
;MLVEWFKHLTTPCPAPYKAMGYLKELISMEVRQKRCREAWAPHFRECRDLIDKATEGIGHHKVTVLGSGLLLDFSLDLLADTFDKVVLVDILHLPVVQKRVRAFANVELFTNNHTGVAEATWDHVQQGRTGALPSAPPSHLADTGPCGDSDLVVSANLLTQLPLMPLGLLLEKAPTYPEDEAKAFARRIVEDHLHFLSALPSRVCLLTET
;
A
#
# COMPACT_ATOMS: atom_id res chain seq x y z
N MET A 1 -16.62 -10.87 -13.13
CA MET A 1 -17.18 -12.20 -12.80
C MET A 1 -16.25 -13.36 -13.21
N LEU A 2 -16.23 -13.86 -14.46
CA LEU A 2 -15.41 -15.05 -14.81
C LEU A 2 -13.89 -14.78 -14.85
N VAL A 3 -13.46 -13.67 -15.47
CA VAL A 3 -12.05 -13.29 -15.56
C VAL A 3 -11.48 -12.94 -14.18
N GLU A 4 -12.26 -12.26 -13.34
CA GLU A 4 -11.90 -11.95 -11.95
C GLU A 4 -11.73 -13.22 -11.12
N TRP A 5 -12.66 -14.17 -11.25
CA TRP A 5 -12.59 -15.45 -10.56
C TRP A 5 -11.38 -16.26 -10.99
N PHE A 6 -11.11 -16.32 -12.30
CA PHE A 6 -9.90 -16.95 -12.83
C PHE A 6 -8.63 -16.30 -12.29
N LYS A 7 -8.56 -14.96 -12.28
CA LYS A 7 -7.43 -14.22 -11.69
C LYS A 7 -7.27 -14.51 -10.20
N HIS A 8 -8.36 -14.56 -9.45
CA HIS A 8 -8.33 -14.85 -8.01
C HIS A 8 -7.80 -16.26 -7.72
N LEU A 9 -8.10 -17.23 -8.58
CA LEU A 9 -7.59 -18.59 -8.46
C LEU A 9 -6.12 -18.72 -8.87
N THR A 10 -5.73 -18.05 -9.95
CA THR A 10 -4.42 -18.25 -10.59
C THR A 10 -3.33 -17.31 -10.08
N THR A 11 -3.69 -16.17 -9.48
CA THR A 11 -2.71 -15.24 -8.91
C THR A 11 -2.14 -15.81 -7.62
N PRO A 12 -0.82 -16.09 -7.55
CA PRO A 12 -0.18 -16.49 -6.31
C PRO A 12 -0.35 -15.40 -5.25
N CYS A 13 -0.82 -15.77 -4.07
CA CYS A 13 -1.02 -14.85 -2.96
C CYS A 13 -0.89 -15.65 -1.65
N PRO A 14 -0.09 -15.20 -0.68
CA PRO A 14 -0.04 -15.80 0.65
C PRO A 14 -1.44 -15.95 1.25
N ALA A 15 -1.66 -17.09 1.93
CA ALA A 15 -2.98 -17.43 2.46
C ALA A 15 -3.61 -16.36 3.37
N PRO A 16 -2.87 -15.70 4.29
CA PRO A 16 -3.43 -14.63 5.12
C PRO A 16 -4.00 -13.49 4.28
N TYR A 17 -3.22 -12.96 3.33
CA TYR A 17 -3.66 -11.82 2.51
C TYR A 17 -4.80 -12.18 1.56
N LYS A 18 -4.83 -13.44 1.08
CA LYS A 18 -5.93 -13.93 0.26
C LYS A 18 -7.22 -14.03 1.07
N ALA A 19 -7.15 -14.57 2.30
CA ALA A 19 -8.29 -14.71 3.20
C ALA A 19 -8.81 -13.36 3.71
N MET A 20 -7.91 -12.43 4.02
CA MET A 20 -8.26 -11.05 4.41
C MET A 20 -8.84 -10.21 3.27
N GLY A 21 -8.76 -10.68 2.02
CA GLY A 21 -9.39 -10.04 0.87
C GLY A 21 -8.50 -9.08 0.07
N TYR A 22 -7.21 -8.93 0.39
CA TYR A 22 -6.29 -8.04 -0.35
C TYR A 22 -6.25 -8.36 -1.86
N LEU A 23 -6.12 -9.64 -2.23
CA LEU A 23 -6.11 -10.05 -3.63
C LEU A 23 -7.44 -9.73 -4.33
N LYS A 24 -8.56 -9.94 -3.62
CA LYS A 24 -9.89 -9.64 -4.15
C LYS A 24 -10.05 -8.14 -4.39
N GLU A 25 -9.56 -7.31 -3.47
CA GLU A 25 -9.63 -5.85 -3.59
C GLU A 25 -8.80 -5.35 -4.78
N LEU A 26 -7.54 -5.81 -4.93
CA LEU A 26 -6.70 -5.43 -6.08
C LEU A 26 -7.35 -5.79 -7.42
N ILE A 27 -7.92 -6.99 -7.54
CA ILE A 27 -8.64 -7.41 -8.76
C ILE A 27 -9.88 -6.53 -8.98
N SER A 28 -10.60 -6.19 -7.91
CA SER A 28 -11.80 -5.35 -7.99
C SER A 28 -11.47 -3.91 -8.37
N MET A 29 -10.37 -3.34 -7.85
CA MET A 29 -9.83 -2.04 -8.26
C MET A 29 -9.43 -2.04 -9.73
N GLU A 30 -8.77 -3.09 -10.23
CA GLU A 30 -8.38 -3.19 -11.65
C GLU A 30 -9.60 -3.15 -12.58
N VAL A 31 -10.68 -3.85 -12.21
CA VAL A 31 -11.91 -3.87 -12.99
C VAL A 31 -12.66 -2.54 -12.90
N ARG A 32 -12.77 -1.96 -11.69
CA ARG A 32 -13.41 -0.66 -11.49
C ARG A 32 -12.69 0.44 -12.25
N GLN A 33 -11.36 0.45 -12.22
CA GLN A 33 -10.55 1.40 -12.97
C GLN A 33 -10.83 1.34 -14.48
N LYS A 34 -10.97 0.14 -15.06
CA LYS A 34 -11.28 0.01 -16.49
C LYS A 34 -12.67 0.57 -16.83
N ARG A 35 -13.65 0.32 -15.96
CA ARG A 35 -15.04 0.77 -16.16
C ARG A 35 -15.21 2.27 -15.92
N CYS A 36 -14.52 2.82 -14.92
CA CYS A 36 -14.65 4.20 -14.46
C CYS A 36 -13.48 5.08 -14.91
N ARG A 37 -12.73 4.66 -15.95
CA ARG A 37 -11.48 5.28 -16.38
C ARG A 37 -11.59 6.78 -16.59
N GLU A 38 -12.65 7.21 -17.28
CA GLU A 38 -12.87 8.64 -17.56
C GLU A 38 -13.22 9.43 -16.31
N ALA A 39 -14.07 8.87 -15.45
CA ALA A 39 -14.46 9.48 -14.19
C ALA A 39 -13.28 9.62 -13.21
N TRP A 40 -12.33 8.69 -13.23
CA TRP A 40 -11.13 8.71 -12.36
C TRP A 40 -9.95 9.45 -12.97
N ALA A 41 -10.00 9.82 -14.26
CA ALA A 41 -8.91 10.49 -14.94
C ALA A 41 -8.48 11.83 -14.28
N PRO A 42 -9.39 12.67 -13.76
CA PRO A 42 -9.00 13.88 -13.02
C PRO A 42 -8.15 13.56 -11.79
N HIS A 43 -8.60 12.63 -10.95
CA HIS A 43 -7.88 12.22 -9.74
C HIS A 43 -6.46 11.71 -10.05
N PHE A 44 -6.31 10.86 -11.07
CA PHE A 44 -4.98 10.37 -11.46
C PHE A 44 -4.08 11.46 -12.04
N ARG A 45 -4.63 12.50 -12.67
CA ARG A 45 -3.82 13.66 -13.09
C ARG A 45 -3.33 14.44 -11.88
N GLU A 46 -4.20 14.72 -10.91
CA GLU A 46 -3.83 15.44 -9.69
C GLU A 46 -2.75 14.70 -8.89
N CYS A 47 -2.86 13.37 -8.76
CA CYS A 47 -1.84 12.55 -8.10
C CYS A 47 -0.49 12.66 -8.81
N ARG A 48 -0.47 12.58 -10.15
CA ARG A 48 0.76 12.70 -10.95
C ARG A 48 1.35 14.09 -10.85
N ASP A 49 0.55 15.14 -10.99
CA ASP A 49 1.02 16.53 -10.88
C ASP A 49 1.61 16.81 -9.50
N LEU A 50 1.06 16.21 -8.43
CA LEU A 50 1.57 16.36 -7.07
C LEU A 50 2.89 15.62 -6.88
N ILE A 51 3.04 14.42 -7.44
CA ILE A 51 4.30 13.67 -7.42
C ILE A 51 5.36 14.39 -8.25
N ASP A 52 5.03 14.87 -9.44
CA ASP A 52 5.95 15.60 -10.31
C ASP A 52 6.52 16.83 -9.59
N LYS A 53 5.66 17.63 -8.95
CA LYS A 53 6.10 18.74 -8.07
C LYS A 53 6.97 18.27 -6.91
N ALA A 54 6.69 17.10 -6.34
CA ALA A 54 7.50 16.53 -5.27
C ALA A 54 8.88 16.05 -5.74
N THR A 55 9.13 15.96 -7.05
CA THR A 55 10.47 15.67 -7.60
C THR A 55 11.35 16.92 -7.74
N GLU A 56 10.79 18.13 -7.70
CA GLU A 56 11.52 19.37 -8.00
C GLU A 56 12.46 19.77 -6.86
N GLY A 57 13.75 19.95 -7.12
CA GLY A 57 14.71 20.49 -6.14
C GLY A 57 15.25 19.49 -5.11
N ILE A 58 15.20 18.19 -5.39
CA ILE A 58 15.92 17.13 -4.65
C ILE A 58 16.93 16.41 -5.54
N GLY A 59 17.78 15.58 -4.93
CA GLY A 59 18.50 14.54 -5.66
C GLY A 59 17.53 13.55 -6.30
N HIS A 60 17.99 12.90 -7.38
CA HIS A 60 17.22 11.89 -8.09
C HIS A 60 17.91 10.53 -8.09
N HIS A 61 18.58 10.17 -6.99
CA HIS A 61 19.16 8.84 -6.83
C HIS A 61 18.09 7.77 -6.60
N LYS A 62 17.15 8.00 -5.68
CA LYS A 62 16.14 6.96 -5.40
C LYS A 62 14.77 7.51 -5.00
N VAL A 63 13.72 6.96 -5.61
CA VAL A 63 12.33 7.15 -5.19
C VAL A 63 11.73 5.84 -4.70
N THR A 64 11.01 5.89 -3.58
CA THR A 64 10.23 4.75 -3.06
C THR A 64 8.74 5.08 -3.06
N VAL A 65 7.93 4.23 -3.67
CA VAL A 65 6.47 4.37 -3.69
C VAL A 65 5.82 3.29 -2.83
N LEU A 66 5.28 3.69 -1.68
CA LEU A 66 4.52 2.85 -0.75
C LEU A 66 3.07 2.76 -1.21
N GLY A 67 2.51 1.56 -1.27
CA GLY A 67 1.16 1.34 -1.80
C GLY A 67 1.11 1.46 -3.32
N SER A 68 2.15 0.96 -4.00
CA SER A 68 2.30 1.11 -5.46
C SER A 68 1.18 0.44 -6.27
N GLY A 69 0.50 -0.55 -5.70
CA GLY A 69 -0.74 -1.14 -6.18
C GLY A 69 -0.72 -1.49 -7.67
N LEU A 70 -1.65 -0.89 -8.41
CA LEU A 70 -1.82 -1.09 -9.85
C LEU A 70 -1.06 -0.08 -10.72
N LEU A 71 -0.17 0.74 -10.13
CA LEU A 71 0.62 1.77 -10.82
C LEU A 71 -0.25 2.89 -11.46
N LEU A 72 -1.36 3.25 -10.81
CA LEU A 72 -2.34 4.18 -11.40
C LEU A 72 -2.07 5.65 -11.04
N ASP A 73 -1.64 5.88 -9.80
CA ASP A 73 -1.52 7.20 -9.16
C ASP A 73 -0.28 7.98 -9.62
N PHE A 74 0.66 7.31 -10.28
CA PHE A 74 1.92 7.90 -10.75
C PHE A 74 2.27 7.41 -12.16
N SER A 75 3.17 8.13 -12.83
CA SER A 75 3.74 7.69 -14.11
C SER A 75 5.01 6.89 -13.85
N LEU A 76 4.95 5.57 -14.03
CA LEU A 76 6.14 4.73 -13.85
C LEU A 76 7.26 5.10 -14.84
N ASP A 77 6.91 5.45 -16.08
CA ASP A 77 7.88 5.90 -17.09
C ASP A 77 8.61 7.16 -16.62
N LEU A 78 7.87 8.16 -16.11
CA LEU A 78 8.46 9.41 -15.63
C LEU A 78 9.38 9.16 -14.43
N LEU A 79 8.94 8.36 -13.45
CA LEU A 79 9.78 8.04 -12.30
C LEU A 79 11.05 7.26 -12.71
N ALA A 80 10.93 6.32 -13.64
CA ALA A 80 12.07 5.55 -14.15
C ALA A 80 13.03 6.40 -14.99
N ASP A 81 12.55 7.43 -15.69
CA ASP A 81 13.39 8.37 -16.43
C ASP A 81 14.03 9.42 -15.52
N THR A 82 13.39 9.73 -14.38
CA THR A 82 13.84 10.78 -13.45
C THR A 82 14.85 10.24 -12.45
N PHE A 83 14.63 9.04 -11.89
CA PHE A 83 15.44 8.50 -10.79
C PHE A 83 16.36 7.36 -11.21
N ASP A 84 17.57 7.32 -10.65
CA ASP A 84 18.51 6.21 -10.87
C ASP A 84 17.94 4.87 -10.38
N LYS A 85 17.10 4.90 -9.34
CA LYS A 85 16.41 3.73 -8.79
C LYS A 85 14.97 4.06 -8.36
N VAL A 86 14.04 3.20 -8.75
CA VAL A 86 12.62 3.25 -8.34
C VAL A 86 12.30 1.98 -7.56
N VAL A 87 11.84 2.12 -6.32
CA VAL A 87 11.39 1.00 -5.49
C VAL A 87 9.88 1.08 -5.32
N LEU A 88 9.18 0.07 -5.81
CA LEU A 88 7.72 -0.03 -5.69
C LEU A 88 7.39 -1.01 -4.59
N VAL A 89 6.70 -0.53 -3.57
CA VAL A 89 6.33 -1.36 -2.42
C VAL A 89 4.83 -1.54 -2.34
N ASP A 90 4.44 -2.79 -2.17
CA ASP A 90 3.07 -3.19 -1.89
C ASP A 90 3.06 -4.53 -1.15
N ILE A 91 1.95 -4.84 -0.47
CA ILE A 91 1.71 -6.15 0.13
C ILE A 91 1.56 -7.22 -0.95
N LEU A 92 1.09 -6.84 -2.15
CA LEU A 92 0.91 -7.74 -3.29
C LEU A 92 1.12 -7.03 -4.64
N HIS A 93 1.93 -7.62 -5.51
CA HIS A 93 2.08 -7.16 -6.90
C HIS A 93 1.42 -8.13 -7.87
N LEU A 94 0.35 -7.70 -8.55
CA LEU A 94 -0.34 -8.55 -9.54
C LEU A 94 0.58 -8.90 -10.74
N PRO A 95 0.36 -10.03 -11.43
CA PRO A 95 1.18 -10.42 -12.59
C PRO A 95 1.25 -9.35 -13.70
N VAL A 96 0.19 -8.55 -13.87
CA VAL A 96 0.17 -7.43 -14.82
C VAL A 96 1.16 -6.32 -14.44
N VAL A 97 1.28 -6.02 -13.14
CA VAL A 97 2.23 -5.05 -12.58
C VAL A 97 3.65 -5.58 -12.74
N GLN A 98 3.89 -6.85 -12.35
CA GLN A 98 5.18 -7.50 -12.53
C GLN A 98 5.63 -7.50 -13.99
N LYS A 99 4.72 -7.78 -14.93
CA LYS A 99 5.01 -7.71 -16.36
C LYS A 99 5.36 -6.29 -16.81
N ARG A 100 4.64 -5.27 -16.32
CA ARG A 100 4.90 -3.87 -16.65
C ARG A 100 6.28 -3.41 -16.19
N VAL A 101 6.67 -3.79 -14.97
CA VAL A 101 7.94 -3.39 -14.36
C VAL A 101 9.16 -3.97 -15.06
N ARG A 102 9.06 -5.19 -15.64
CA ARG A 102 10.17 -5.82 -16.39
C ARG A 102 10.67 -5.01 -17.59
N ALA A 103 9.94 -3.99 -18.03
CA ALA A 103 10.38 -3.08 -19.09
C ALA A 103 11.47 -2.11 -18.62
N PHE A 104 11.72 -2.00 -17.32
CA PHE A 104 12.64 -1.04 -16.73
C PHE A 104 13.76 -1.74 -15.97
N ALA A 105 15.00 -1.33 -16.21
CA ALA A 105 16.17 -1.93 -15.55
C ALA A 105 16.38 -1.38 -14.12
N ASN A 106 15.87 -0.19 -13.83
CA ASN A 106 16.04 0.54 -12.57
C ASN A 106 14.82 0.46 -11.64
N VAL A 107 13.81 -0.34 -11.97
CA VAL A 107 12.59 -0.47 -11.15
C VAL A 107 12.60 -1.82 -10.43
N GLU A 108 12.51 -1.77 -9.10
CA GLU A 108 12.46 -2.94 -8.22
C GLU A 108 11.08 -3.08 -7.58
N LEU A 109 10.54 -4.30 -7.56
CA LEU A 109 9.36 -4.64 -6.77
C LEU A 109 9.79 -5.18 -5.42
N PHE A 110 9.36 -4.52 -4.36
CA PHE A 110 9.60 -4.94 -2.98
C PHE A 110 8.28 -5.39 -2.37
N THR A 111 8.03 -6.70 -2.31
CA THR A 111 6.79 -7.20 -1.69
C THR A 111 6.95 -7.21 -0.19
N ASN A 112 6.29 -6.29 0.50
CA ASN A 112 6.38 -6.17 1.96
C ASN A 112 5.07 -5.64 2.54
N ASN A 113 4.68 -6.17 3.71
CA ASN A 113 3.72 -5.47 4.55
C ASN A 113 4.48 -4.47 5.41
N HIS A 114 4.51 -3.22 4.96
CA HIS A 114 5.24 -2.16 5.63
C HIS A 114 4.87 -1.91 7.09
N THR A 115 3.65 -2.28 7.50
CA THR A 115 3.17 -2.01 8.85
C THR A 115 3.26 -3.22 9.79
N GLY A 116 3.36 -4.43 9.26
CA GLY A 116 3.21 -5.66 10.05
C GLY A 116 1.81 -5.87 10.69
N VAL A 117 0.88 -4.91 10.51
CA VAL A 117 -0.42 -4.95 11.21
C VAL A 117 -1.35 -6.00 10.61
N ALA A 118 -1.29 -6.23 9.30
CA ALA A 118 -2.10 -7.25 8.64
C ALA A 118 -1.82 -8.65 9.20
N GLU A 119 -0.55 -9.06 9.34
CA GLU A 119 -0.20 -10.37 9.91
C GLU A 119 -0.50 -10.41 11.40
N ALA A 120 -0.22 -9.33 12.14
CA ALA A 120 -0.53 -9.28 13.56
C ALA A 120 -2.04 -9.42 13.83
N THR A 121 -2.89 -8.79 13.02
CA THR A 121 -4.35 -8.93 13.08
C THR A 121 -4.82 -10.31 12.64
N TRP A 122 -4.22 -10.87 11.59
CA TRP A 122 -4.48 -12.24 11.17
C TRP A 122 -4.20 -13.23 12.30
N ASP A 123 -3.01 -13.17 12.89
CA ASP A 123 -2.59 -14.06 13.97
C ASP A 123 -3.47 -13.91 15.22
N HIS A 124 -3.81 -12.66 15.57
CA HIS A 124 -4.72 -12.37 16.69
C HIS A 124 -6.06 -13.06 16.53
N VAL A 125 -6.66 -12.93 15.34
CA VAL A 125 -7.96 -13.52 15.02
C VAL A 125 -7.87 -15.05 14.94
N GLN A 126 -6.88 -15.59 14.23
CA GLN A 126 -6.74 -17.03 14.02
C GLN A 126 -6.48 -17.80 15.32
N GLN A 127 -5.83 -17.17 16.29
CA GLN A 127 -5.57 -17.75 17.61
C GLN A 127 -6.70 -17.51 18.60
N GLY A 128 -7.78 -16.82 18.19
CA GLY A 128 -8.91 -16.51 19.06
C GLY A 128 -8.51 -15.64 20.27
N ARG A 129 -7.47 -14.80 20.11
CA ARG A 129 -7.01 -13.94 21.19
C ARG A 129 -8.09 -12.91 21.55
N THR A 130 -8.19 -12.62 22.84
CA THR A 130 -9.06 -11.58 23.39
C THR A 130 -8.20 -10.58 24.16
N GLY A 131 -8.73 -9.39 24.41
CA GLY A 131 -7.99 -8.31 25.06
C GLY A 131 -7.33 -7.37 24.06
N ALA A 132 -6.15 -6.83 24.40
CA ALA A 132 -5.52 -5.76 23.64
C ALA A 132 -5.36 -6.10 22.15
N LEU A 133 -5.88 -5.22 21.30
CA LEU A 133 -5.74 -5.34 19.85
C LEU A 133 -4.27 -5.18 19.44
N PRO A 134 -3.83 -5.90 18.38
CA PRO A 134 -2.46 -5.85 17.95
C PRO A 134 -2.03 -4.42 17.61
N SER A 135 -0.74 -4.16 17.81
CA SER A 135 -0.03 -2.99 17.30
C SER A 135 1.04 -3.49 16.33
N ALA A 136 1.38 -2.65 15.35
CA ALA A 136 2.55 -2.90 14.51
C ALA A 136 3.79 -3.14 15.41
N PRO A 137 4.65 -4.14 15.13
CA PRO A 137 5.87 -4.31 15.89
C PRO A 137 6.78 -3.08 15.72
N PRO A 138 7.42 -2.57 16.80
CA PRO A 138 8.27 -1.37 16.76
C PRO A 138 9.45 -1.45 15.78
N SER A 139 9.83 -2.66 15.36
CA SER A 139 10.93 -2.90 14.42
C SER A 139 10.73 -2.24 13.05
N HIS A 140 9.50 -1.98 12.63
CA HIS A 140 9.20 -1.24 11.39
C HIS A 140 9.40 0.28 11.51
N LEU A 141 9.45 0.82 12.74
CA LEU A 141 9.74 2.23 13.01
C LEU A 141 11.24 2.50 13.19
N ALA A 142 12.03 1.46 13.47
CA ALA A 142 13.47 1.56 13.70
C ALA A 142 14.32 1.30 12.43
N ASP A 143 13.80 0.50 11.49
CA ASP A 143 14.40 0.29 10.17
C ASP A 143 13.55 1.02 9.11
N THR A 144 14.09 2.10 8.56
CA THR A 144 13.47 2.83 7.45
C THR A 144 13.30 1.97 6.19
N GLY A 145 13.85 0.75 6.17
CA GLY A 145 13.64 -0.25 5.13
C GLY A 145 14.01 0.29 3.75
N PRO A 146 13.20 0.04 2.70
CA PRO A 146 13.47 0.54 1.35
C PRO A 146 13.38 2.07 1.23
N CYS A 147 13.05 2.81 2.29
CA CYS A 147 12.91 4.26 2.30
C CYS A 147 14.13 5.01 2.83
N GLY A 148 15.07 4.34 3.51
CA GLY A 148 16.11 5.01 4.32
C GLY A 148 17.04 5.94 3.54
N ASP A 149 17.41 5.53 2.33
CA ASP A 149 18.28 6.25 1.39
C ASP A 149 17.50 6.86 0.21
N SER A 150 16.19 7.05 0.32
CA SER A 150 15.39 7.67 -0.74
C SER A 150 15.53 9.20 -0.72
N ASP A 151 15.56 9.84 -1.88
CA ASP A 151 15.40 11.29 -1.98
C ASP A 151 13.92 11.68 -1.87
N LEU A 152 13.03 10.82 -2.38
CA LEU A 152 11.58 10.97 -2.35
C LEU A 152 10.90 9.68 -1.90
N VAL A 153 9.96 9.81 -0.98
CA VAL A 153 9.04 8.73 -0.59
C VAL A 153 7.61 9.17 -0.88
N VAL A 154 6.90 8.39 -1.70
CA VAL A 154 5.50 8.60 -2.02
C VAL A 154 4.66 7.61 -1.22
N SER A 155 3.73 8.09 -0.39
CA SER A 155 2.71 7.26 0.24
C SER A 155 1.43 7.36 -0.56
N ALA A 156 1.17 6.37 -1.43
CA ALA A 156 0.03 6.36 -2.34
C ALA A 156 -1.22 5.80 -1.65
N ASN A 157 -2.12 6.68 -1.20
CA ASN A 157 -3.44 6.35 -0.67
C ASN A 157 -3.46 5.38 0.54
N LEU A 158 -2.32 5.17 1.19
CA LEU A 158 -2.19 4.21 2.29
C LEU A 158 -2.93 4.64 3.57
N LEU A 159 -3.13 5.94 3.83
CA LEU A 159 -3.82 6.37 5.05
C LEU A 159 -5.26 5.87 5.12
N THR A 160 -5.96 5.85 3.99
CA THR A 160 -7.33 5.34 3.91
C THR A 160 -7.36 3.82 3.75
N GLN A 161 -6.34 3.22 3.12
CA GLN A 161 -6.35 1.81 2.75
C GLN A 161 -5.78 0.87 3.82
N LEU A 162 -4.72 1.26 4.54
CA LEU A 162 -4.05 0.41 5.53
C LEU A 162 -5.00 -0.14 6.60
N PRO A 163 -5.95 0.64 7.15
CA PRO A 163 -6.85 0.12 8.17
C PRO A 163 -7.94 -0.83 7.64
N LEU A 164 -8.28 -0.79 6.34
CA LEU A 164 -9.52 -1.40 5.82
C LEU A 164 -9.57 -2.92 6.03
N MET A 165 -8.54 -3.64 5.60
CA MET A 165 -8.54 -5.11 5.68
C MET A 165 -8.33 -5.61 7.12
N PRO A 166 -7.41 -5.05 7.93
CA PRO A 166 -7.30 -5.42 9.34
C PRO A 166 -8.58 -5.16 10.13
N LEU A 167 -9.20 -3.98 9.96
CA LEU A 167 -10.46 -3.64 10.61
C LEU A 167 -11.60 -4.54 10.13
N GLY A 168 -11.69 -4.80 8.83
CA GLY A 168 -12.69 -5.69 8.24
C GLY A 168 -12.61 -7.10 8.81
N LEU A 169 -11.40 -7.68 8.90
CA LEU A 169 -11.19 -8.99 9.51
C LEU A 169 -11.60 -8.99 10.99
N LEU A 170 -11.21 -7.96 11.74
CA LEU A 170 -11.53 -7.84 13.16
C LEU A 170 -13.05 -7.80 13.38
N LEU A 171 -13.78 -6.97 12.64
CA LEU A 171 -15.22 -6.85 12.76
C LEU A 171 -15.97 -8.13 12.34
N GLU A 172 -15.48 -8.84 11.33
CA GLU A 172 -16.09 -10.09 10.86
C GLU A 172 -15.87 -11.26 11.83
N LYS A 173 -14.66 -11.37 12.40
CA LYS A 173 -14.22 -12.57 13.12
C LYS A 173 -14.10 -12.39 14.64
N ALA A 174 -14.10 -11.15 15.13
CA ALA A 174 -14.09 -10.82 16.54
C ALA A 174 -15.14 -9.74 16.86
N PRO A 175 -16.44 -10.01 16.63
CA PRO A 175 -17.52 -9.02 16.77
C PRO A 175 -17.77 -8.57 18.22
N THR A 176 -17.06 -9.14 19.19
CA THR A 176 -17.15 -8.80 20.61
C THR A 176 -16.38 -7.53 20.97
N TYR A 177 -15.53 -7.01 20.07
CA TYR A 177 -14.83 -5.75 20.32
C TYR A 177 -15.80 -4.57 20.27
N PRO A 178 -15.80 -3.68 21.27
CA PRO A 178 -16.57 -2.45 21.23
C PRO A 178 -16.23 -1.60 20.01
N GLU A 179 -17.22 -0.88 19.47
CA GLU A 179 -17.05 -0.03 18.29
C GLU A 179 -15.93 1.02 18.49
N ASP A 180 -15.82 1.58 19.69
CA ASP A 180 -14.79 2.56 20.02
C ASP A 180 -13.38 1.94 20.02
N GLU A 181 -13.23 0.68 20.41
CA GLU A 181 -11.95 -0.03 20.33
C GLU A 181 -11.56 -0.32 18.88
N ALA A 182 -12.53 -0.68 18.04
CA ALA A 182 -12.31 -0.89 16.61
C ALA A 182 -11.91 0.42 15.90
N LYS A 183 -12.56 1.55 16.25
CA LYS A 183 -12.18 2.88 15.77
C LYS A 183 -10.79 3.29 16.25
N ALA A 184 -10.47 3.06 17.52
CA ALA A 184 -9.16 3.36 18.09
C ALA A 184 -8.05 2.53 17.41
N PHE A 185 -8.33 1.28 17.06
CA PHE A 185 -7.42 0.43 16.32
C PHE A 185 -7.16 0.96 14.90
N ALA A 186 -8.20 1.31 14.14
CA ALA A 186 -8.04 1.89 12.81
C ALA A 186 -7.25 3.21 12.86
N ARG A 187 -7.57 4.07 13.84
CA ARG A 187 -6.87 5.33 14.06
C ARG A 187 -5.38 5.12 14.37
N ARG A 188 -5.05 4.15 15.22
CA ARG A 188 -3.65 3.83 15.56
C ARG A 188 -2.85 3.40 14.33
N ILE A 189 -3.42 2.59 13.43
CA ILE A 189 -2.75 2.23 12.16
C ILE A 189 -2.37 3.47 11.35
N VAL A 190 -3.27 4.45 11.27
CA VAL A 190 -3.03 5.71 10.56
C VAL A 190 -1.95 6.54 11.25
N GLU A 191 -2.03 6.67 12.58
CA GLU A 191 -1.06 7.41 13.40
C GLU A 191 0.34 6.80 13.30
N ASP A 192 0.45 5.47 13.36
CA ASP A 192 1.71 4.74 13.22
C ASP A 192 2.35 4.98 11.84
N HIS A 193 1.55 4.96 10.76
CA HIS A 193 2.04 5.25 9.40
C HIS A 193 2.49 6.71 9.24
N LEU A 194 1.74 7.66 9.81
CA LEU A 194 2.14 9.07 9.80
C LEU A 194 3.42 9.31 10.60
N HIS A 195 3.59 8.63 11.74
CA HIS A 195 4.81 8.69 12.53
C HIS A 195 6.00 8.08 11.78
N PHE A 196 5.79 6.95 11.08
CA PHE A 196 6.79 6.39 10.18
C PHE A 196 7.22 7.40 9.10
N LEU A 197 6.26 8.01 8.40
CA LEU A 197 6.55 8.97 7.34
C LEU A 197 7.28 10.21 7.85
N SER A 198 6.92 10.73 9.04
CA SER A 198 7.55 11.93 9.61
C SER A 198 8.96 11.69 10.14
N ALA A 199 9.33 10.43 10.41
CA ALA A 199 10.66 10.04 10.83
C ALA A 199 11.64 9.87 9.65
N LEU A 200 11.16 9.88 8.41
CA LEU A 200 12.02 9.73 7.23
C LEU A 200 12.85 11.00 6.99
N PRO A 201 14.15 10.87 6.66
CA PRO A 201 15.01 12.01 6.33
C PRO A 201 14.73 12.59 4.93
N SER A 202 13.97 11.85 4.11
CA SER A 202 13.66 12.17 2.72
C SER A 202 12.50 13.16 2.59
N ARG A 203 12.32 13.73 1.40
CA ARG A 203 11.04 14.39 1.10
C ARG A 203 9.93 13.34 1.04
N VAL A 204 8.78 13.66 1.63
CA VAL A 204 7.59 12.80 1.60
C VAL A 204 6.48 13.47 0.79
N CYS A 205 5.92 12.73 -0.16
CA CYS A 205 4.69 13.06 -0.87
C CYS A 205 3.58 12.13 -0.36
N LEU A 206 2.58 12.69 0.31
CA LEU A 206 1.44 11.94 0.81
C LEU A 206 0.25 12.14 -0.12
N LEU A 207 -0.20 11.07 -0.77
CA LEU A 207 -1.45 11.05 -1.52
C LEU A 207 -2.57 10.53 -0.62
N THR A 208 -3.67 11.27 -0.58
CA THR A 208 -4.92 10.85 0.04
C THR A 208 -6.05 11.14 -0.93
N GLU A 209 -7.01 10.23 -1.02
CA GLU A 209 -8.24 10.52 -1.76
C GLU A 209 -8.95 11.75 -1.15
N THR A 210 -9.42 12.63 -2.03
CA THR A 210 -10.18 13.85 -1.69
C THR A 210 -11.67 13.58 -1.58
#